data_AF-A0A656YWP0-F1
#
_entry.id   AF-A0A656YWP0-F1
#
_cell.length_a   1.000
_cell.length_b   1.000
_cell.length_c   1.000
_cell.angle_alpha   90.00
_cell.angle_beta   90.00
_cell.angle_gamma   90.00
#
_symmetry.space_group_name_H-M   'P 1'
#
loop_
_entity.id
_entity.type
_entity.pdbx_description
1 polymer ?
#
loop_
_entity_poly.entity_id
_entity_poly.type
_entity_poly.pdbx_seq_one_letter_code
_entity_poly.pdbx_strand_id
1 'polypeptide(L)'
;MNRCLVSPTPRDKRLESWVSVFVVMKVRKTIKCKIANLTVKKKKALEREYEGLQKYLHENEDVELYSANKQQAERYYEEIKAGKEYPISVRKDLIDLKIMDNVVSKYWLKVRVGSVYGGINVPL
;
A
#
# COMPACT_ATOMS: atom_id res chain seq x y z
N MET A 1 -32.43 -75.24 -19.71
CA MET A 1 -31.43 -74.44 -18.97
C MET A 1 -32.17 -73.50 -18.03
N ASN A 2 -31.77 -73.43 -16.75
CA ASN A 2 -31.57 -72.19 -15.99
C ASN A 2 -31.21 -72.54 -14.54
N ARG A 3 -29.92 -72.36 -14.25
CA ARG A 3 -29.25 -72.70 -12.99
C ARG A 3 -29.49 -71.55 -12.01
N CYS A 4 -29.91 -71.89 -10.80
CA CYS A 4 -30.10 -70.98 -9.68
C CYS A 4 -28.82 -70.22 -9.27
N LEU A 5 -29.06 -68.97 -8.86
CA LEU A 5 -28.41 -68.16 -7.81
C LEU A 5 -26.92 -68.41 -7.49
N VAL A 6 -26.11 -67.41 -7.82
CA VAL A 6 -25.01 -66.98 -6.94
C VAL A 6 -25.07 -65.45 -6.85
N SER A 7 -25.41 -64.93 -5.69
CA SER A 7 -25.43 -63.50 -5.37
C SER A 7 -24.00 -62.96 -5.28
N PRO A 8 -23.62 -61.89 -6.01
CA PRO A 8 -22.45 -61.12 -5.66
C PRO A 8 -22.82 -60.09 -4.58
N THR A 9 -22.12 -60.22 -3.45
CA THR A 9 -21.99 -59.36 -2.27
C THR A 9 -22.05 -57.84 -2.51
N PRO A 10 -22.52 -57.04 -1.52
CA PRO A 10 -22.56 -55.59 -1.63
C PRO A 10 -21.14 -55.02 -1.57
N ARG A 11 -20.59 -54.62 -2.72
CA ARG A 11 -19.25 -54.02 -2.79
C ARG A 11 -19.38 -52.50 -2.76
N ASP A 12 -19.11 -51.97 -1.57
CA ASP A 12 -18.60 -50.63 -1.28
C ASP A 12 -19.41 -49.43 -1.77
N LYS A 13 -20.35 -48.99 -0.93
CA LYS A 13 -20.74 -47.58 -0.83
C LYS A 13 -19.57 -46.78 -0.24
N ARG A 14 -18.54 -46.48 -1.02
CA ARG A 14 -17.48 -45.56 -0.57
C ARG A 14 -16.74 -44.88 -1.72
N LEU A 15 -17.50 -44.15 -2.52
CA LEU A 15 -16.95 -43.07 -3.33
C LEU A 15 -17.77 -41.81 -3.04
N GLU A 16 -17.83 -41.44 -1.76
CA GLU A 16 -18.01 -40.04 -1.41
C GLU A 16 -16.79 -39.32 -1.99
N SER A 17 -17.03 -38.62 -3.10
CA SER A 17 -16.08 -37.71 -3.69
C SER A 17 -15.78 -36.63 -2.65
N TRP A 18 -14.65 -36.77 -1.98
CA TRP A 18 -14.05 -35.67 -1.24
C TRP A 18 -13.53 -34.66 -2.25
N VAL A 19 -14.45 -33.88 -2.83
CA VAL A 19 -14.11 -32.65 -3.52
C VAL A 19 -13.67 -31.69 -2.42
N SER A 20 -12.39 -31.74 -2.08
CA SER A 20 -11.77 -30.77 -1.18
C SER A 20 -11.80 -29.42 -1.88
N VAL A 21 -12.86 -28.65 -1.63
CA VAL A 21 -12.95 -27.25 -2.06
C VAL A 21 -11.94 -26.45 -1.27
N PHE A 22 -10.72 -26.33 -1.81
CA PHE A 22 -9.73 -25.39 -1.32
C PHE A 22 -10.22 -23.97 -1.62
N VAL A 23 -10.87 -23.35 -0.63
CA VAL A 23 -11.14 -21.91 -0.66
C VAL A 23 -9.79 -21.19 -0.46
N VAL A 24 -9.19 -20.72 -1.55
CA VAL A 24 -7.98 -19.89 -1.50
C VAL A 24 -8.37 -18.53 -0.91
N MET A 25 -8.23 -18.37 0.41
CA MET A 25 -8.50 -17.11 1.09
C MET A 25 -7.40 -16.10 0.71
N LYS A 26 -7.77 -15.05 -0.03
CA LYS A 26 -6.83 -14.01 -0.47
C LYS A 26 -6.53 -13.07 0.70
N VAL A 27 -5.57 -13.43 1.55
CA VAL A 27 -5.16 -12.61 2.70
C VAL A 27 -4.34 -11.41 2.22
N ARG A 28 -4.80 -10.18 2.54
CA ARG A 28 -4.03 -8.95 2.31
C ARG A 28 -3.16 -8.66 3.53
N LYS A 29 -1.84 -8.75 3.39
CA LYS A 29 -0.89 -8.34 4.43
C LYS A 29 -0.65 -6.84 4.32
N THR A 30 -0.93 -6.10 5.40
CA THR A 30 -0.58 -4.68 5.52
C THR A 30 0.74 -4.56 6.27
N ILE A 31 1.74 -3.95 5.64
CA ILE A 31 3.02 -3.67 6.28
C ILE A 31 2.99 -2.22 6.78
N LYS A 32 3.17 -2.03 8.08
CA LYS A 32 3.38 -0.70 8.67
C LYS A 32 4.89 -0.53 8.87
N CYS A 33 5.46 0.50 8.26
CA CYS A 33 6.88 0.81 8.32
C CYS A 33 7.09 2.27 8.73
N LYS A 34 8.29 2.56 9.23
CA LYS A 34 8.74 3.92 9.53
C LYS A 34 9.94 4.21 8.65
N ILE A 35 10.09 5.45 8.25
CA ILE A 35 11.27 5.83 7.47
C ILE A 35 12.50 5.79 8.37
N ALA A 36 13.53 5.05 8.00
CA ALA A 36 14.75 4.87 8.76
C ALA A 36 15.92 5.68 8.16
N ASN A 37 16.87 6.12 9.00
CA ASN A 37 18.17 6.68 8.59
C ASN A 37 18.11 7.78 7.51
N LEU A 38 17.33 8.84 7.78
CA LEU A 38 17.24 9.98 6.87
C LEU A 38 18.43 10.93 6.99
N THR A 39 19.03 11.27 5.85
CA THR A 39 19.96 12.39 5.77
C THR A 39 19.22 13.71 6.01
N VAL A 40 19.87 14.69 6.65
CA VAL A 40 19.31 16.03 6.93
C VAL A 40 18.68 16.68 5.69
N LYS A 41 19.32 16.56 4.53
CA LYS A 41 18.79 17.09 3.26
C LYS A 41 17.45 16.46 2.86
N LYS A 42 17.33 15.13 2.98
CA LYS A 42 16.10 14.39 2.65
C LYS A 42 14.97 14.72 3.62
N LYS A 43 15.31 14.83 4.91
CA LYS A 43 14.38 15.24 5.96
C LYS A 43 13.80 16.62 5.66
N LYS A 44 14.66 17.61 5.41
CA LYS A 44 14.25 18.98 5.09
C LYS A 44 13.35 19.05 3.85
N ALA A 45 13.61 18.22 2.84
CA ALA A 45 12.78 18.19 1.65
C ALA A 45 11.37 17.60 1.91
N LEU A 46 11.27 16.55 2.74
CA LEU A 46 9.97 16.01 3.16
C LEU A 46 9.21 16.98 4.08
N GLU A 47 9.92 17.65 4.99
CA GLU A 47 9.33 18.67 5.88
C GLU A 47 8.76 19.83 5.07
N ARG A 48 9.48 20.31 4.05
CA ARG A 48 8.97 21.36 3.15
C ARG A 48 7.68 20.97 2.44
N GLU A 49 7.59 19.74 1.92
CA GLU A 49 6.34 19.26 1.30
C GLU A 49 5.20 19.16 2.33
N TYR A 50 5.51 18.70 3.54
CA TYR A 50 4.53 18.59 4.61
C TYR A 50 4.00 19.96 5.05
N GLU A 51 4.91 20.88 5.36
CA GLU A 51 4.58 22.26 5.74
C GLU A 51 3.83 22.97 4.62
N GLY A 52 4.27 22.79 3.36
CA GLY A 52 3.60 23.35 2.20
C GLY A 52 2.18 22.82 2.04
N LEU A 53 1.95 21.52 2.31
CA LEU A 53 0.61 20.96 2.31
C LEU A 53 -0.26 21.54 3.44
N GLN A 54 0.27 21.67 4.67
CA GLN A 54 -0.49 22.26 5.77
C GLN A 54 -0.90 23.70 5.45
N LYS A 55 0.03 24.50 4.92
CA LYS A 55 -0.25 25.89 4.49
C LYS A 55 -1.27 25.95 3.36
N TYR A 56 -1.13 25.11 2.34
CA TYR A 56 -2.10 25.05 1.25
C TYR A 56 -3.52 24.71 1.76
N LEU A 57 -3.61 23.78 2.72
CA LEU A 57 -4.88 23.38 3.33
C LEU A 57 -5.49 24.48 4.22
N HIS A 58 -4.71 25.11 5.09
CA HIS A 58 -5.24 26.07 6.07
C HIS A 58 -5.32 27.51 5.54
N GLU A 59 -4.35 27.92 4.74
CA GLU A 59 -4.13 29.32 4.34
C GLU A 59 -4.53 29.58 2.87
N ASN A 60 -4.86 28.52 2.10
CA ASN A 60 -5.14 28.59 0.65
C ASN A 60 -4.07 29.36 -0.16
N GLU A 61 -2.84 29.40 0.36
CA GLU A 61 -1.74 30.10 -0.29
C GLU A 61 -1.19 29.28 -1.47
N ASP A 62 -0.72 29.95 -2.53
CA ASP A 62 -0.06 29.28 -3.64
C ASP A 62 1.37 28.90 -3.24
N VAL A 63 1.49 27.77 -2.56
CA VAL A 63 2.77 27.25 -2.07
C VAL A 63 3.41 26.35 -3.13
N GLU A 64 4.74 26.32 -3.15
CA GLU A 64 5.53 25.36 -3.93
C GLU A 64 5.35 23.93 -3.39
N LEU A 65 4.21 23.32 -3.74
CA LEU A 65 3.86 21.94 -3.46
C LEU A 65 3.91 21.14 -4.76
N TYR A 66 4.31 19.87 -4.68
CA TYR A 66 4.22 19.02 -5.85
C TYR A 66 2.77 18.97 -6.39
N SER A 67 2.59 19.28 -7.67
CA SER A 67 1.26 19.49 -8.28
C SER A 67 0.31 18.32 -8.08
N ALA A 68 0.81 17.08 -8.10
CA ALA A 68 -0.01 15.90 -7.84
C ALA A 68 -0.53 15.86 -6.39
N ASN A 69 0.26 16.32 -5.41
CA ASN A 69 -0.15 16.38 -4.01
C ASN A 69 -1.25 17.42 -3.80
N LYS A 70 -1.19 18.57 -4.48
CA LYS A 70 -2.24 19.61 -4.50
C LYS A 70 -3.58 19.02 -4.96
N GLN A 71 -3.56 18.34 -6.10
CA GLN A 71 -4.76 17.67 -6.64
C GLN A 71 -5.27 16.53 -5.76
N GLN A 72 -4.40 15.82 -5.03
CA GLN A 72 -4.86 14.81 -4.07
C GLN A 72 -5.51 15.46 -2.86
N ALA A 73 -4.93 16.55 -2.35
CA ALA A 73 -5.46 17.28 -1.21
C ALA A 73 -6.88 17.78 -1.46
N GLU A 74 -7.12 18.41 -2.62
CA GLU A 74 -8.45 18.86 -3.06
C GLU A 74 -9.47 17.71 -3.15
N ARG A 75 -9.02 16.49 -3.47
CA ARG A 75 -9.90 15.31 -3.59
C ARG A 75 -10.22 14.66 -2.25
N TYR A 76 -9.29 14.69 -1.29
CA TYR A 76 -9.43 13.96 -0.02
C TYR A 76 -9.94 14.84 1.12
N TYR A 77 -9.69 16.15 1.07
CA TYR A 77 -10.00 17.08 2.14
C TYR A 77 -11.03 18.11 1.67
N GLU A 78 -12.31 17.79 1.85
CA GLU A 78 -13.42 18.71 1.58
C GLU A 78 -13.59 19.76 2.68
N GLU A 79 -13.42 19.34 3.95
CA GLU A 79 -13.56 20.21 5.12
C GLU A 79 -12.27 20.19 5.97
N ILE A 80 -11.64 21.35 6.06
CA ILE A 80 -10.38 21.53 6.78
C ILE A 80 -10.71 22.18 8.13
N LYS A 81 -10.42 21.45 9.21
CA LYS A 81 -10.66 21.92 10.58
C LYS A 81 -9.47 22.74 11.05
N ALA A 82 -9.72 23.97 11.49
CA ALA A 82 -8.70 24.82 12.09
C ALA A 82 -8.02 24.10 13.28
N GLY A 83 -6.68 24.14 13.32
CA GLY A 83 -5.89 23.52 14.38
C GLY A 83 -5.67 22.00 14.22
N LYS A 84 -6.11 21.39 13.11
CA LYS A 84 -5.83 19.99 12.81
C LYS A 84 -4.74 19.84 11.76
N GLU A 85 -3.75 19.00 12.05
CA GLU A 85 -2.75 18.58 11.07
C GLU A 85 -3.25 17.39 10.26
N TYR A 86 -2.95 17.42 8.95
CA TYR A 86 -3.40 16.40 8.01
C TYR A 86 -2.21 15.65 7.39
N PRO A 87 -2.24 14.31 7.33
CA PRO A 87 -1.17 13.54 6.72
C PRO A 87 -1.12 13.77 5.20
N ILE A 88 0.06 13.62 4.61
CA ILE A 88 0.18 13.61 3.14
C ILE A 88 -0.46 12.31 2.62
N SER A 89 -1.54 12.46 1.86
CA SER A 89 -2.20 11.35 1.17
C SER A 89 -1.44 11.02 -0.12
N VAL A 90 -0.65 9.94 -0.10
CA VAL A 90 0.13 9.53 -1.27
C VAL A 90 -0.57 8.39 -2.02
N ARG A 91 -0.86 8.63 -3.31
CA ARG A 91 -1.49 7.63 -4.19
C ARG A 91 -0.50 6.52 -4.55
N LYS A 92 -0.97 5.27 -4.66
CA LYS A 92 -0.12 4.09 -4.89
C LYS A 92 0.76 4.20 -6.14
N ASP A 93 0.29 4.85 -7.19
CA ASP A 93 1.02 5.07 -8.45
C ASP A 93 2.05 6.22 -8.40
N LEU A 94 1.96 7.09 -7.38
CA LEU A 94 2.94 8.16 -7.17
C LEU A 94 4.15 7.68 -6.37
N ILE A 95 4.02 6.55 -5.69
CA ILE A 95 5.10 5.88 -4.95
C ILE A 95 5.64 4.70 -5.72
N ASP A 96 6.96 4.55 -5.67
CA ASP A 96 7.65 3.37 -6.18
C ASP A 96 8.34 2.67 -5.01
N LEU A 97 7.91 1.45 -4.72
CA LEU A 97 8.48 0.61 -3.67
C LEU A 97 9.47 -0.36 -4.31
N LYS A 98 10.75 -0.18 -3.98
CA LYS A 98 11.84 -1.04 -4.44
C LYS A 98 12.28 -1.95 -3.31
N ILE A 99 12.43 -3.23 -3.63
CA ILE A 99 13.03 -4.22 -2.73
C ILE A 99 14.47 -4.38 -3.18
N MET A 100 15.41 -4.03 -2.32
CA MET A 100 16.84 -4.15 -2.60
C MET A 100 17.49 -4.80 -1.38
N ASP A 101 18.42 -5.73 -1.61
CA ASP A 101 19.17 -6.32 -0.51
C ASP A 101 20.40 -5.45 -0.22
N ASN A 102 20.26 -4.53 0.73
CA ASN A 102 21.30 -3.58 1.12
C ASN A 102 21.39 -3.54 2.65
N VAL A 103 22.58 -3.25 3.17
CA VAL A 103 22.89 -3.20 4.61
C VAL A 103 22.01 -2.18 5.35
N VAL A 104 21.59 -1.10 4.68
CA VAL A 104 20.83 0.00 5.29
C VAL A 104 19.33 -0.31 5.44
N SER A 105 18.70 -0.86 4.40
CA SER A 105 17.31 -1.30 4.44
C SER A 105 16.99 -2.20 3.24
N LYS A 106 16.07 -3.13 3.47
CA LYS A 106 15.48 -4.03 2.46
C LYS A 106 14.45 -3.34 1.56
N TYR A 107 13.81 -2.29 2.06
CA TYR A 107 12.71 -1.60 1.39
C TYR A 107 13.07 -0.13 1.17
N TRP A 108 12.90 0.32 -0.06
CA TRP A 108 13.16 1.70 -0.46
C TRP A 108 11.92 2.29 -1.10
N LEU A 109 11.48 3.43 -0.60
CA LEU A 109 10.33 4.14 -1.13
C LEU A 109 10.81 5.38 -1.87
N LYS A 110 10.38 5.54 -3.12
CA LYS A 110 10.56 6.77 -3.86
C LYS A 110 9.36 7.67 -3.65
N VAL A 111 9.58 8.81 -3.00
CA VAL A 111 8.57 9.85 -2.75
C VAL A 111 8.83 11.01 -3.70
N ARG A 112 7.79 11.47 -4.41
CA ARG A 112 7.90 12.66 -5.26
C ARG A 112 7.75 13.92 -4.41
N VAL A 113 8.66 14.86 -4.61
CA VAL A 113 8.79 16.11 -3.87
C VAL A 113 9.04 17.20 -4.90
N GLY A 114 8.37 18.35 -4.78
CA GLY A 114 8.54 19.50 -5.67
C GLY A 114 9.97 20.06 -5.62
N SER A 115 10.61 20.03 -4.44
CA SER A 115 11.96 20.58 -4.26
C SER A 115 13.09 19.83 -5.00
N VAL A 116 12.87 18.59 -5.47
CA VAL A 116 13.91 17.77 -6.10
C VAL A 116 13.37 17.10 -7.37
N TYR A 117 14.02 17.39 -8.51
CA TYR A 117 13.66 16.75 -9.77
C TYR A 117 13.78 15.22 -9.67
N GLY A 118 12.67 14.53 -9.95
CA GLY A 118 12.59 13.07 -9.87
C GLY A 118 12.33 12.50 -8.46
N GLY A 119 12.21 13.33 -7.42
CA GLY A 119 11.87 12.90 -6.06
C GLY A 119 13.04 12.32 -5.25
N ILE A 120 12.72 11.75 -4.09
CA ILE A 120 13.68 11.30 -3.08
C ILE A 120 13.45 9.83 -2.76
N ASN A 121 14.54 9.07 -2.70
CA ASN A 121 14.52 7.69 -2.21
C ASN A 121 14.75 7.68 -0.69
N VAL A 122 13.81 7.08 0.05
CA VAL A 122 13.85 6.95 1.49
C VAL A 122 13.91 5.47 1.90
N PRO A 123 14.73 5.09 2.90
CA PRO A 123 14.74 3.74 3.43
C PRO A 123 13.53 3.53 4.36
N LEU A 124 12.85 2.39 4.24
CA LEU A 124 11.74 1.97 5.12
C LEU A 124 12.17 0.91 6.14
#